data_AF-A0A6G3Z8D7-F1
#
_entry.id   AF-A0A6G3Z8D7-F1
#
_cell.length_a   1.000
_cell.length_b   1.000
_cell.length_c   1.000
_cell.angle_alpha   90.00
_cell.angle_beta   90.00
_cell.angle_gamma   90.00
#
_symmetry.space_group_name_H-M   'P 1'
#
loop_
_entity.id
_entity.type
_entity.pdbx_description
1 polymer ?
#
loop_
_entity_poly.entity_id
_entity_poly.type
_entity_poly.pdbx_seq_one_letter_code
_entity_poly.pdbx_strand_id
1 'polypeptide(L)' 'MTAEAQIGIIGGSGLYNMEALTKIEEVRVDTPFGNPSDALI' A
#
# COMPACT_ATOMS: atom_id res chain seq x y z
N MET A 1 2.42 -15.45 1.84
CA MET A 1 1.31 -14.99 0.97
C MET A 1 1.85 -13.81 0.19
N THR A 2 1.77 -13.81 -1.13
CA THR A 2 2.21 -12.70 -1.97
C THR A 2 1.03 -11.77 -2.19
N ALA A 3 1.14 -10.52 -1.76
CA ALA A 3 0.18 -9.49 -2.14
C ALA A 3 0.44 -9.10 -3.60
N GLU A 4 -0.58 -9.19 -4.45
CA GLU A 4 -0.50 -8.88 -5.87
C GLU A 4 -1.34 -7.64 -6.19
N ALA A 5 -0.75 -6.68 -6.89
CA ALA A 5 -1.43 -5.51 -7.40
C ALA A 5 -0.92 -5.22 -8.82
N GLN A 6 -1.83 -4.88 -9.73
CA GLN A 6 -1.47 -4.53 -11.11
C GLN A 6 -1.02 -3.06 -11.24
N ILE A 7 -1.44 -2.20 -10.32
CA ILE A 7 -1.19 -0.75 -10.33
C ILE A 7 -0.76 -0.33 -8.93
N GLY A 8 0.37 0.38 -8.84
CA GLY A 8 0.83 1.02 -7.61
C GLY A 8 0.62 2.53 -7.67
N ILE A 9 0.11 3.12 -6.58
CA ILE A 9 -0.08 4.55 -6.43
C ILE A 9 0.84 5.04 -5.31
N ILE A 10 1.66 6.06 -5.58
CA ILE A 10 2.51 6.71 -4.58
C ILE A 10 1.98 8.12 -4.37
N GLY A 11 1.58 8.44 -3.15
CA GLY A 11 0.98 9.72 -2.79
C GLY A 11 1.36 10.16 -1.39
N GLY A 12 1.15 11.45 -1.11
CA GLY A 12 1.26 11.99 0.24
C GLY A 12 0.04 11.64 1.10
N SER A 13 0.07 12.03 2.36
CA SER A 13 -0.91 11.60 3.37
C SER A 13 -2.37 12.05 3.17
N GLY A 14 -2.63 12.91 2.18
CA GLY A 14 -3.99 13.32 1.81
C GLY A 14 -4.71 12.33 0.87
N LEU A 15 -4.02 11.30 0.38
CA LEU A 15 -4.57 10.35 -0.63
C LEU A 15 -5.05 9.02 -0.02
N TYR A 16 -5.02 8.86 1.30
CA TYR A 16 -5.29 7.58 1.97
C TYR A 16 -6.77 7.14 1.90
N ASN A 17 -7.70 8.09 1.83
CA ASN A 17 -9.13 7.80 1.78
C ASN A 17 -9.69 7.94 0.37
N MET A 18 -9.27 7.05 -0.53
CA MET A 18 -9.98 6.88 -1.80
C MET A 18 -11.31 6.17 -1.50
N GLU A 19 -12.40 6.93 -1.37
CA GLU A 19 -13.75 6.41 -1.08
C GLU A 19 -14.21 5.30 -2.06
N ALA A 20 -13.61 5.25 -3.25
CA ALA A 20 -13.88 4.24 -4.26
C ALA A 20 -13.17 2.88 -4.02
N LEU A 21 -12.19 2.83 -3.11
CA LEU A 21 -11.51 1.57 -2.78
C LEU A 21 -12.42 0.70 -1.92
N THR A 22 -12.60 -0.54 -2.35
CA THR A 22 -13.35 -1.56 -1.60
C THR A 22 -12.41 -2.74 -1.34
N LYS A 23 -12.59 -3.45 -0.22
CA LYS A 23 -11.72 -4.57 0.21
C LYS A 23 -10.26 -4.17 0.44
N ILE A 24 -10.07 -3.12 1.23
CA ILE A 24 -8.75 -2.64 1.66
C ILE A 24 -8.07 -3.69 2.53
N GLU A 25 -6.79 -3.96 2.27
CA GLU A 25 -5.95 -4.86 3.06
C GLU A 25 -4.64 -4.15 3.42
N GLU A 26 -4.32 -4.07 4.71
CA GLU A 26 -3.03 -3.54 5.13
C GLU A 26 -1.96 -4.62 5.03
N VAL A 27 -0.97 -4.41 4.16
CA VAL A 27 0.15 -5.34 3.95
C VAL A 27 1.46 -4.69 4.31
N ARG A 28 2.13 -5.26 5.32
CA ARG A 28 3.52 -4.91 5.65
C ARG A 28 4.47 -5.80 4.89
N VAL A 29 5.43 -5.19 4.20
CA VAL A 29 6.44 -5.90 3.40
C VAL A 29 7.84 -5.49 3.82
N ASP A 30 8.72 -6.48 3.93
CA ASP A 30 10.14 -6.25 4.11
C ASP A 30 10.79 -6.12 2.72
N THR A 31 11.76 -5.21 2.60
CA THR A 31 12.57 -5.09 1.39
C THR A 31 14.05 -5.18 1.71
N PRO A 32 14.90 -5.61 0.75
CA PRO A 32 16.36 -5.58 0.92
C PRO A 32 16.92 -4.17 1.20
N PHE A 33 16.13 -3.12 0.97
CA PHE A 33 16.51 -1.72 1.15
C PHE A 33 15.98 -1.13 2.46
N GLY A 34 15.38 -1.96 3.33
CA GLY A 34 14.72 -1.54 4.56
C GLY A 34 13.20 -1.49 4.43
N ASN A 35 12.55 -0.87 5.41
CA ASN A 35 11.09 -0.80 5.47
C ASN A 35 10.57 0.31 4.55
N PRO A 36 9.39 0.11 3.92
CA PRO A 36 8.66 1.21 3.29
C PRO A 36 8.29 2.32 4.28
N SER A 37 7.90 3.49 3.75
CA SER A 37 7.46 4.63 4.57
C SER A 37 6.22 4.30 5.43
N ASP A 38 5.32 3.47 4.91
CA ASP A 38 4.11 2.99 5.59
C ASP A 38 3.70 1.63 5.00
N ALA A 39 2.70 0.97 5.59
CA ALA A 39 2.10 -0.23 5.02
C ALA A 39 1.43 0.05 3.66
N LEU A 40 1.38 -0.98 2.80
CA LEU A 40 0.59 -0.94 1.58
C LEU A 40 -0.89 -1.10 1.96
N ILE A 41 -1.78 -0.32 1.32
CA ILE A 41 -3.23 -0.24 1.57
C ILE A 41 -3.99 -0.73 0.33
#